data_AF-A0A497DWK6-F1
#
_entry.id   AF-A0A497DWK6-F1
#
_cell.length_a   1.000
_cell.length_b   1.000
_cell.length_c   1.000
_cell.angle_alpha   90.00
_cell.angle_beta   90.00
_cell.angle_gamma   90.00
#
_symmetry.space_group_name_H-M   'P 1'
#
loop_
_entity.id
_entity.type
_entity.pdbx_description
1 polymer ?
#
loop_
_entity_poly.entity_id
_entity_poly.type
_entity_poly.pdbx_seq_one_letter_code
_entity_poly.pdbx_strand_id
1 'polypeptide(L)'
;MKIFIFITSQTSYFPKSKPSILPALYFAYRHFQRALRTKLWKLILYNVRGEKHTQLFDLEKDPWEMNNLAENPAANQLIRQLTQQLQTLMQEADDPVRLSEPEWSID
;
A
#
# COMPACT_ATOMS: atom_id res chain seq x y z
N MET A 1 18.21 -55.22 21.69
CA MET A 1 18.54 -54.56 20.41
C MET A 1 17.84 -53.20 20.40
N LYS A 2 18.56 -52.09 20.60
CA LYS A 2 18.01 -50.72 20.64
C LYS A 2 18.29 -50.05 19.29
N ILE A 3 17.24 -49.63 18.60
CA ILE A 3 17.33 -48.80 17.38
C ILE A 3 17.33 -47.34 17.84
N PHE A 4 18.41 -46.62 17.55
CA PHE A 4 18.47 -45.16 17.68
C PHE A 4 18.13 -44.53 16.33
N ILE A 5 17.09 -43.70 16.29
CA ILE A 5 16.75 -42.87 15.14
C ILE A 5 17.39 -41.50 15.38
N PHE A 6 18.41 -41.14 14.60
CA PHE A 6 18.95 -39.79 14.58
C PHE A 6 18.05 -38.91 13.72
N ILE A 7 17.27 -38.04 14.36
CA ILE A 7 16.52 -36.98 13.68
C ILE A 7 17.46 -35.77 13.62
N THR A 8 18.15 -35.56 12.49
CA THR A 8 18.88 -34.31 12.27
C THR A 8 17.86 -33.23 11.95
N SER A 9 17.47 -32.42 12.92
CA SER A 9 16.69 -31.21 12.69
C SER A 9 17.54 -30.21 11.92
N GLN A 10 17.37 -30.11 10.60
CA GLN A 10 17.82 -28.95 9.84
C GLN A 10 16.85 -27.80 10.12
N THR A 11 17.06 -27.08 11.21
CA THR A 11 16.48 -25.73 11.35
C THR A 11 17.29 -24.79 10.48
N SER A 12 16.77 -24.45 9.31
CA SER A 12 17.32 -23.39 8.46
C SER A 12 17.40 -22.10 9.28
N TYR A 13 18.62 -21.64 9.56
CA TYR A 13 18.87 -20.36 10.19
C TYR A 13 18.51 -19.24 9.21
N PHE A 14 17.40 -18.53 9.46
CA PHE A 14 17.10 -17.29 8.76
C PHE A 14 17.90 -16.17 9.45
N PRO A 15 18.95 -15.60 8.82
CA PRO A 15 19.62 -14.45 9.39
C PRO A 15 18.61 -13.32 9.56
N LYS A 16 18.51 -12.75 10.76
CA LYS A 16 17.73 -11.53 11.00
C LYS A 16 18.32 -10.42 10.12
N SER A 17 17.70 -10.16 8.98
CA SER A 17 18.00 -8.97 8.20
C SER A 17 17.62 -7.74 9.03
N LYS A 18 18.45 -6.69 9.00
CA LYS A 18 18.01 -5.39 9.54
C LYS A 18 16.72 -5.01 8.81
N PRO A 19 15.65 -4.60 9.52
CA PRO A 19 14.44 -4.17 8.85
C PRO A 19 14.77 -2.96 7.99
N SER A 20 14.70 -3.11 6.67
CA SER A 20 14.70 -1.99 5.75
C SER A 20 13.38 -1.25 5.94
N ILE A 21 13.41 -0.10 6.58
CA ILE A 21 12.23 0.75 6.73
C ILE A 21 11.95 1.33 5.36
N LEU A 22 10.97 0.77 4.65
CA LEU A 22 10.50 1.34 3.39
C LEU A 22 9.94 2.74 3.68
N PRO A 23 10.31 3.77 2.90
CA PRO A 23 9.81 5.14 3.12
C PRO A 23 8.29 5.24 2.91
N ALA A 24 7.72 4.32 2.11
CA ALA A 24 6.30 4.16 1.93
C ALA A 24 5.95 2.69 1.63
N LEU A 25 4.73 2.29 1.99
CA LEU A 25 4.14 1.00 1.65
C LEU A 25 3.01 1.20 0.65
N TYR A 26 2.99 0.35 -0.36
CA TYR A 26 1.94 0.26 -1.36
C TYR A 26 1.00 -0.91 -1.04
N PHE A 27 -0.30 -0.71 -1.24
CA PHE A 27 -1.33 -1.74 -1.05
C PHE A 27 -2.27 -1.81 -2.25
N ALA A 28 -2.67 -3.03 -2.58
CA ALA A 28 -3.68 -3.32 -3.58
C ALA A 28 -4.82 -4.13 -2.96
N TYR A 29 -6.06 -3.73 -3.23
CA TYR A 29 -7.22 -4.57 -2.95
C TYR A 29 -8.04 -4.74 -4.22
N ARG A 30 -8.08 -5.98 -4.72
CA ARG A 30 -8.72 -6.35 -6.00
C ARG A 30 -8.23 -5.46 -7.15
N HIS A 31 -9.08 -5.24 -8.16
CA HIS A 31 -8.79 -4.37 -9.30
C HIS A 31 -9.12 -2.89 -9.05
N PHE A 32 -9.95 -2.57 -8.05
CA PHE A 32 -10.55 -1.25 -7.93
C PHE A 32 -10.02 -0.36 -6.80
N GLN A 33 -9.07 -0.83 -5.97
CA GLN A 33 -8.53 -0.03 -4.86
C GLN A 33 -7.02 -0.10 -4.77
N ARG A 34 -6.39 1.07 -4.58
CA ARG A 34 -4.94 1.24 -4.38
C ARG A 34 -4.70 2.22 -3.23
N ALA A 35 -3.67 1.95 -2.44
CA ALA A 35 -3.32 2.83 -1.33
C ALA A 35 -1.81 2.98 -1.14
N LEU A 36 -1.44 4.13 -0.61
CA LEU A 36 -0.08 4.47 -0.20
C LEU A 36 -0.11 4.80 1.29
N ARG A 37 0.80 4.21 2.07
CA ARG A 37 1.04 4.56 3.47
C ARG A 37 2.48 5.00 3.65
N THR A 38 2.66 6.25 4.04
CA THR A 38 3.94 6.79 4.51
C THR A 38 3.96 6.78 6.04
N LYS A 39 4.99 7.36 6.65
CA LYS A 39 5.02 7.59 8.11
C LYS A 39 3.90 8.54 8.58
N LEU A 40 3.56 9.56 7.77
CA LEU A 40 2.68 10.66 8.18
C LEU A 40 1.31 10.63 7.50
N TRP A 41 1.21 10.00 6.33
CA TRP A 41 0.04 10.10 5.48
C TRP A 41 -0.40 8.75 4.98
N LYS A 42 -1.71 8.58 4.87
CA LYS A 42 -2.32 7.48 4.10
C LYS A 42 -3.21 8.06 3.02
N LEU A 43 -2.96 7.65 1.79
CA LEU A 43 -3.80 7.93 0.62
C LEU A 43 -4.49 6.63 0.21
N ILE A 44 -5.80 6.66 0.00
CA ILE A 44 -6.57 5.57 -0.58
C ILE A 44 -7.31 6.11 -1.79
N LEU A 45 -7.12 5.46 -2.93
CA LEU A 45 -7.86 5.70 -4.15
C LEU A 45 -8.69 4.46 -4.44
N TYR A 46 -9.93 4.63 -4.85
CA TYR A 46 -10.72 3.54 -5.39
C TYR A 46 -11.67 4.02 -6.49
N ASN A 47 -11.97 3.11 -7.42
CA ASN A 47 -12.83 3.36 -8.57
C ASN A 47 -13.86 2.24 -8.70
N VAL A 48 -15.08 2.47 -8.22
CA VAL A 48 -16.14 1.47 -8.21
C VAL A 48 -17.17 1.88 -9.26
N ARG A 49 -17.30 1.09 -10.34
CA ARG A 49 -18.27 1.36 -11.43
C ARG A 49 -18.10 2.75 -12.05
N GLY A 50 -16.86 3.17 -12.26
CA GLY A 50 -16.51 4.48 -12.82
C GLY A 50 -16.51 5.62 -11.81
N GLU A 51 -17.01 5.40 -10.58
CA GLU A 51 -17.00 6.42 -9.53
C GLU A 51 -15.66 6.43 -8.80
N LYS A 52 -14.88 7.50 -9.01
CA LYS A 52 -13.58 7.71 -8.38
C LYS A 52 -13.76 8.35 -7.01
N HIS A 53 -13.15 7.74 -6.01
CA HIS A 53 -13.13 8.24 -4.65
C HIS A 53 -11.70 8.37 -4.15
N THR A 54 -11.50 9.38 -3.30
CA THR A 54 -10.21 9.67 -2.67
C THR A 54 -10.42 9.79 -1.17
N GLN A 55 -9.53 9.17 -0.41
CA GLN A 55 -9.43 9.37 1.04
C GLN A 55 -7.99 9.72 1.42
N LEU A 56 -7.83 10.71 2.29
CA LEU A 56 -6.55 11.16 2.80
C LEU A 56 -6.61 11.29 4.31
N PHE A 57 -5.66 10.68 5.02
CA PHE A 57 -5.57 10.71 6.48
C PHE A 57 -4.18 11.17 6.94
N ASP A 58 -4.15 12.09 7.91
CA ASP A 58 -2.96 12.50 8.66
C ASP A 58 -2.74 11.47 9.79
N LEU A 59 -1.82 10.53 9.62
CA LEU A 59 -1.62 9.44 10.58
C LEU A 59 -0.97 9.90 11.90
N GLU A 60 -0.39 11.09 11.94
CA GLU A 60 0.16 11.65 13.17
C GLU A 60 -0.94 12.24 14.04
N LYS A 61 -1.89 12.96 13.44
CA LYS A 61 -3.00 13.61 14.15
C LYS A 61 -4.27 12.77 14.25
N ASP A 62 -4.44 11.84 13.32
CA ASP A 62 -5.60 10.96 13.20
C ASP A 62 -5.17 9.49 13.02
N PRO A 63 -4.60 8.84 14.06
CA PRO A 63 -4.11 7.47 13.98
C PRO A 63 -5.19 6.43 13.68
N TRP A 64 -6.46 6.79 13.90
CA TRP A 64 -7.63 5.93 13.71
C TRP A 64 -8.35 6.20 12.38
N GLU A 65 -7.82 7.08 11.53
CA GLU A 65 -8.32 7.34 10.18
C GLU A 65 -9.80 7.76 10.17
N MET A 66 -10.21 8.56 11.15
CA MET A 66 -11.60 8.99 11.33
C MET A 66 -11.97 10.21 10.50
N ASN A 67 -10.99 11.02 10.09
CA ASN A 67 -11.20 12.31 9.46
C ASN A 67 -10.61 12.32 8.04
N ASN A 68 -11.47 12.07 7.05
CA ASN A 68 -11.06 12.16 5.65
C ASN A 68 -10.80 13.62 5.23
N LEU A 69 -9.56 13.93 4.87
CA LEU A 69 -9.11 15.26 4.44
C LEU A 69 -9.20 15.48 2.92
N ALA A 70 -9.65 14.50 2.15
CA ALA A 70 -9.61 14.55 0.68
C ALA A 70 -10.41 15.70 0.05
N GLU A 71 -11.49 16.14 0.69
CA GLU A 71 -12.34 17.24 0.22
C GLU A 71 -11.79 18.63 0.60
N ASN A 72 -10.74 18.68 1.43
CA ASN A 72 -10.13 19.95 1.81
C ASN A 72 -9.28 20.50 0.65
N PRO A 73 -9.55 21.72 0.13
CA PRO A 73 -8.77 22.29 -0.96
C PRO A 73 -7.27 22.42 -0.66
N ALA A 74 -6.89 22.58 0.62
CA ALA A 74 -5.49 22.63 1.04
C ALA A 74 -4.74 21.30 0.83
N ALA A 75 -5.47 20.17 0.78
CA ALA A 75 -4.89 18.85 0.58
C ALA A 75 -4.58 18.54 -0.90
N ASN A 76 -5.10 19.32 -1.85
CA ASN A 76 -5.00 19.01 -3.28
C ASN A 76 -3.56 18.82 -3.78
N GLN A 77 -2.62 19.66 -3.33
CA GLN A 77 -1.22 19.52 -3.71
C GLN A 77 -0.60 18.24 -3.13
N LEU A 78 -0.90 17.94 -1.87
CA LEU A 78 -0.41 16.74 -1.20
C LEU A 78 -0.96 15.46 -1.85
N ILE A 79 -2.26 15.44 -2.19
CA ILE A 79 -2.89 14.32 -2.89
C ILE A 79 -2.19 14.06 -4.23
N ARG A 80 -1.87 15.11 -5.00
CA ARG A 80 -1.14 14.94 -6.27
C ARG A 80 0.24 14.34 -6.04
N GLN A 81 0.99 14.81 -5.05
CA GLN A 81 2.33 14.30 -4.72
C GLN A 81 2.28 12.82 -4.29
N LEU A 82 1.36 12.48 -3.38
CA LEU A 82 1.19 11.10 -2.92
C LEU A 82 0.66 10.19 -4.03
N THR A 83 -0.18 10.69 -4.93
CA THR A 83 -0.65 9.93 -6.10
C THR A 83 0.50 9.64 -7.06
N GLN A 84 1.40 10.60 -7.31
CA GLN A 84 2.60 10.36 -8.12
C GLN A 84 3.50 9.30 -7.49
N GLN A 85 3.75 9.39 -6.19
CA GLN A 85 4.53 8.37 -5.46
C GLN A 85 3.87 6.99 -5.53
N LEU A 86 2.54 6.93 -5.39
CA LEU A 86 1.78 5.70 -5.55
C LEU A 86 1.94 5.10 -6.95
N GLN A 87 1.86 5.93 -8.01
CA GLN A 87 2.06 5.48 -9.38
C GLN A 87 3.46 4.93 -9.63
N THR A 88 4.50 5.54 -9.05
CA THR A 88 5.87 5.01 -9.12
C THR A 88 5.94 3.61 -8.50
N LEU A 89 5.42 3.42 -7.28
CA LEU A 89 5.42 2.11 -6.64
C LEU A 89 4.58 1.07 -7.40
N MET A 90 3.46 1.48 -8.00
CA MET A 90 2.66 0.61 -8.86
C MET A 90 3.44 0.16 -10.10
N GLN A 91 4.21 1.05 -10.71
CA GLN A 91 5.07 0.71 -11.85
C GLN A 91 6.20 -0.24 -11.44
N GLU A 92 6.86 0.01 -10.31
CA GLU A 92 7.91 -0.86 -9.76
C GLU A 92 7.40 -2.26 -9.40
N ALA A 93 6.13 -2.36 -9.02
CA ALA A 93 5.46 -3.62 -8.70
C ALA A 93 4.80 -4.31 -9.90
N ASP A 94 4.99 -3.79 -11.12
CA ASP A 94 4.32 -4.26 -12.34
C ASP A 94 2.79 -4.38 -12.20
N ASP A 95 2.16 -3.46 -11.44
CA ASP A 95 0.71 -3.45 -11.23
C ASP A 95 -0.01 -3.18 -12.57
N PRO A 96 -1.00 -4.02 -12.95
CA PRO A 96 -1.74 -3.82 -14.20
C PRO A 96 -2.65 -2.59 -14.19
N VAL A 97 -3.04 -2.07 -13.01
CA VAL A 97 -3.96 -0.93 -12.91
C VAL A 97 -3.33 0.37 -13.43
N ARG A 98 -4.13 1.16 -14.15
CA ARG A 98 -3.77 2.50 -14.61
C ARG A 98 -4.77 3.53 -14.06
N LEU A 99 -4.31 4.36 -13.10
CA LEU A 99 -5.20 5.32 -12.41
C LEU A 99 -5.80 6.41 -13.34
N SER A 100 -5.13 6.68 -14.47
CA SER A 100 -5.58 7.62 -15.50
C SER A 100 -6.77 7.10 -16.29
N GLU A 101 -6.95 5.78 -16.37
CA GLU A 101 -7.92 5.16 -17.27
C GLU A 101 -9.33 5.11 -16.66
N PRO A 102 -10.39 5.10 -17.49
CA PRO A 102 -11.75 4.79 -17.06
C PRO A 102 -11.78 3.40 -16.42
N GLU A 103 -12.50 3.28 -15.29
CA GLU A 103 -12.62 2.02 -14.52
C GLU A 103 -11.28 1.32 -14.23
N TRP A 104 -10.16 2.05 -14.33
CA TRP A 104 -8.80 1.55 -14.12
C TRP A 104 -8.39 0.40 -15.04
N SER A 105 -9.05 0.28 -16.20
CA SER A 105 -8.75 -0.70 -17.27
C SER A 105 -8.92 -2.16 -16.88
N ILE A 106 -9.81 -2.50 -15.95
CA ILE A 106 -10.06 -3.90 -15.57
C ILE A 106 -11.57 -4.15 -15.50
N ASP A 107 -12.05 -5.02 -16.40
CA ASP A 107 -13.41 -5.59 -16.40
C ASP A 107 -13.59 -6.66 -15.30
#